data_AF-A0A3M7MPN6-F1
#
_entry.id   AF-A0A3M7MPN6-F1
#
_cell.length_a   1.000
_cell.length_b   1.000
_cell.length_c   1.000
_cell.angle_alpha   90.00
_cell.angle_beta   90.00
_cell.angle_gamma   90.00
#
_symmetry.space_group_name_H-M   'P 1'
#
loop_
_entity.id
_entity.type
_entity.pdbx_description
1 polymer ?
#
loop_
_entity_poly.entity_id
_entity_poly.type
_entity_poly.pdbx_seq_one_letter_code
_entity_poly.pdbx_strand_id
1 'polypeptide(L)'
;MNKHLDPYRAEQARQRRAANLTRRAAIRKEDAALGDPIRSRPTPFIESLQPSAPLEALKTDSLNHYIKKDEIERTLERSKWLTEPITSTSNSENETEMLQQLQAQCDKANEAMASAELDPERRQEILNQQKEAQAAIGRIKKEQEQRQQHQTQHDNAAQAMARIVDLNMGSGKDRTRLNIQRCIEEFGRHNTDKHLAPKPASTQTRPREATDVPVRSGPDTGSSEVQIAILTAKINVLVNNVRNKDKHNKRNLRLLVHKRQKLLAYLRRKERGGPRWQNIVDSLGINDAMWKGEISLS
;
A
#
# COMPACT_ATOMS: atom_id res chain seq x y z
N MET A 1 41.41 -66.66 0.16
CA MET A 1 40.41 -67.77 0.14
C MET A 1 39.02 -67.16 0.29
N ASN A 2 38.26 -67.09 -0.81
CA ASN A 2 36.86 -66.65 -0.77
C ASN A 2 36.04 -67.67 0.03
N LYS A 3 35.45 -67.24 1.15
CA LYS A 3 34.45 -68.04 1.86
C LYS A 3 33.34 -68.38 0.88
N HIS A 4 33.01 -69.67 0.76
CA HIS A 4 31.92 -70.18 -0.07
C HIS A 4 30.67 -69.34 0.22
N LEU A 5 30.30 -68.49 -0.73
CA LEU A 5 29.18 -67.57 -0.57
C LEU A 5 27.91 -68.40 -0.77
N ASP A 6 27.18 -68.65 0.31
CA ASP A 6 25.89 -69.33 0.25
C ASP A 6 24.95 -68.55 -0.70
N PRO A 7 24.56 -69.16 -1.85
CA PRO A 7 23.78 -68.47 -2.88
C PRO A 7 22.42 -68.02 -2.33
N TYR A 8 21.81 -68.78 -1.43
CA TYR A 8 20.50 -68.48 -0.87
C TYR A 8 20.55 -67.29 0.09
N ARG A 9 21.55 -67.23 0.98
CA ARG A 9 21.77 -66.05 1.85
C ARG A 9 22.12 -64.79 1.05
N ALA A 10 22.86 -64.94 -0.04
CA ALA A 10 23.17 -63.82 -0.94
C ALA A 10 21.89 -63.29 -1.62
N GLU A 11 21.00 -64.16 -2.08
CA GLU A 11 19.69 -63.77 -2.64
C GLU A 11 18.78 -63.09 -1.61
N GLN A 12 18.67 -63.63 -0.39
CA GLN A 12 17.91 -62.97 0.69
C GLN A 12 18.48 -61.57 1.02
N ALA A 13 19.81 -61.42 1.06
CA ALA A 13 20.44 -60.12 1.28
C ALA A 13 20.16 -59.15 0.11
N ARG A 14 20.15 -59.65 -1.14
CA ARG A 14 19.75 -58.85 -2.31
C ARG A 14 18.30 -58.42 -2.24
N GLN A 15 17.37 -59.29 -1.83
CA GLN A 15 15.95 -58.95 -1.66
C GLN A 15 15.75 -57.85 -0.59
N ARG A 16 16.42 -57.96 0.57
CA ARG A 16 16.37 -56.91 1.62
C ARG A 16 16.95 -55.57 1.16
N ARG A 17 18.04 -55.61 0.38
CA ARG A 17 18.64 -54.41 -0.23
C ARG A 17 17.70 -53.81 -1.27
N ALA A 18 17.09 -54.62 -2.13
CA ALA A 18 16.12 -54.18 -3.13
C ALA A 18 14.91 -53.50 -2.47
N ALA A 19 14.33 -54.09 -1.42
CA ALA A 19 13.23 -53.51 -0.65
C ALA A 19 13.63 -52.18 0.04
N ASN A 20 14.85 -52.07 0.55
CA ASN A 20 15.35 -50.79 1.08
C ASN A 20 15.54 -49.75 -0.02
N LEU A 21 16.06 -50.14 -1.18
CA LEU A 21 16.25 -49.25 -2.32
C LEU A 21 14.92 -48.73 -2.86
N THR A 22 13.89 -49.59 -2.97
CA THR A 22 12.54 -49.16 -3.38
C THR A 22 11.93 -48.20 -2.36
N ARG A 23 12.04 -48.49 -1.05
CA ARG A 23 11.57 -47.58 0.01
C ARG A 23 12.30 -46.24 -0.03
N ARG A 24 13.63 -46.23 -0.18
CA ARG A 24 14.42 -45.00 -0.31
C ARG A 24 14.07 -44.23 -1.57
N ALA A 25 13.76 -44.91 -2.67
CA ALA A 25 13.33 -44.27 -3.90
C ALA A 25 11.95 -43.61 -3.74
N ALA A 26 11.02 -44.24 -3.00
CA ALA A 26 9.73 -43.65 -2.67
C ALA A 26 9.88 -42.39 -1.80
N ILE A 27 10.66 -42.47 -0.71
CA ILE A 27 10.96 -41.32 0.16
C ILE A 27 11.65 -40.21 -0.64
N ARG A 28 12.61 -40.54 -1.52
CA ARG A 28 13.27 -39.55 -2.36
C ARG A 28 12.32 -38.88 -3.36
N LYS A 29 11.31 -39.61 -3.87
CA LYS A 29 10.27 -39.01 -4.72
C LYS A 29 9.38 -38.05 -3.92
N GLU A 30 9.04 -38.38 -2.68
CA GLU A 30 8.34 -37.46 -1.75
C GLU A 30 9.20 -36.24 -1.43
N ASP A 31 10.49 -36.43 -1.13
CA ASP A 31 11.45 -35.35 -0.90
C ASP A 31 11.68 -34.51 -2.16
N ALA A 32 11.55 -35.07 -3.37
CA ALA A 32 11.63 -34.29 -4.61
C ALA A 32 10.42 -33.36 -4.79
N ALA A 33 9.31 -33.63 -4.09
CA ALA A 33 8.13 -32.77 -4.06
C ALA A 33 8.25 -31.59 -3.07
N LEU A 34 9.45 -31.32 -2.54
CA LEU A 34 9.73 -30.23 -1.58
C LEU A 34 9.33 -28.83 -2.09
N GLY A 35 9.16 -28.67 -3.41
CA GLY A 35 8.69 -27.47 -4.08
C GLY A 35 9.78 -26.72 -4.85
N ASP A 36 9.45 -25.53 -5.33
CA ASP A 36 10.38 -24.63 -6.03
C ASP A 36 11.18 -23.80 -5.00
N PRO A 37 12.53 -23.79 -5.04
CA PRO A 37 13.35 -23.01 -4.11
C PRO A 37 13.27 -21.48 -4.34
N ILE A 38 12.77 -21.03 -5.49
CA ILE A 38 12.65 -19.62 -5.86
C ILE A 38 11.22 -19.12 -5.66
N ARG A 39 10.25 -19.80 -6.28
CA ARG A 39 8.85 -19.38 -6.28
C ARG A 39 8.12 -19.92 -5.05
N SER A 40 7.37 -19.04 -4.41
CA SER A 40 6.42 -19.45 -3.36
C SER A 40 5.26 -20.24 -3.96
N ARG A 41 4.58 -21.01 -3.10
CA ARG A 41 3.23 -21.49 -3.40
C ARG A 41 2.28 -20.30 -3.58
N PRO A 42 1.28 -20.39 -4.47
CA PRO A 42 0.31 -19.31 -4.66
C PRO A 42 -0.52 -19.15 -3.38
N THR A 43 -0.51 -17.95 -2.83
CA THR A 43 -1.33 -17.53 -1.70
C THR A 43 -1.99 -16.20 -2.06
N PRO A 44 -3.12 -15.82 -1.43
CA PRO A 44 -3.77 -14.55 -1.73
C PRO A 44 -2.82 -13.35 -1.59
N PHE A 45 -1.92 -13.39 -0.60
CA PHE A 45 -0.91 -12.36 -0.42
C PHE A 45 0.11 -12.36 -1.56
N ILE A 46 0.68 -13.52 -1.93
CA ILE A 46 1.66 -13.64 -3.02
C ILE A 46 1.06 -13.26 -4.39
N GLU A 47 -0.20 -13.58 -4.61
CA GLU A 47 -0.94 -13.16 -5.81
C GLU A 47 -1.09 -11.65 -5.86
N SER A 48 -1.43 -11.00 -4.74
CA SER A 48 -1.51 -9.53 -4.67
C SER A 48 -0.17 -8.83 -4.96
N LEU A 49 0.97 -9.50 -4.69
CA LEU A 49 2.30 -8.96 -4.96
C LEU A 49 2.67 -8.98 -6.45
N GLN A 50 1.96 -9.74 -7.28
CA GLN A 50 2.29 -9.83 -8.70
C GLN A 50 2.17 -8.46 -9.37
N PRO A 51 3.06 -8.12 -10.33
CA PRO A 51 2.98 -6.86 -11.05
C PRO A 51 1.65 -6.66 -11.78
N SER A 52 1.06 -7.75 -12.28
CA SER A 52 -0.21 -7.78 -13.01
C SER A 52 -1.45 -7.85 -12.10
N ALA A 53 -1.30 -7.91 -10.78
CA ALA A 53 -2.44 -8.08 -9.90
C ALA A 53 -3.26 -6.77 -9.81
N PRO A 54 -4.60 -6.87 -9.82
CA PRO A 54 -5.49 -5.72 -9.75
C PRO A 54 -5.24 -4.91 -8.47
N LEU A 55 -5.48 -3.60 -8.51
CA LEU A 55 -5.20 -2.73 -7.35
C LEU A 55 -6.10 -3.05 -6.15
N GLU A 56 -7.30 -3.55 -6.40
CA GLU A 56 -8.27 -3.97 -5.38
C GLU A 56 -7.69 -5.10 -4.51
N ALA A 57 -6.81 -5.94 -5.07
CA ALA A 57 -6.14 -7.01 -4.32
C ALA A 57 -5.09 -6.48 -3.32
N LEU A 58 -4.64 -5.22 -3.46
CA LEU A 58 -3.63 -4.62 -2.58
C LEU A 58 -4.21 -4.29 -1.19
N LYS A 59 -5.53 -4.07 -1.07
CA LYS A 59 -6.24 -3.75 0.18
C LYS A 59 -5.50 -2.69 1.02
N THR A 60 -5.12 -1.57 0.41
CA THR A 60 -4.31 -0.53 1.05
C THR A 60 -4.88 0.86 0.78
N ASP A 61 -4.76 1.73 1.78
CA ASP A 61 -5.15 3.14 1.71
C ASP A 61 -4.02 4.05 1.22
N SER A 62 -2.85 3.46 0.97
CA SER A 62 -1.67 4.16 0.48
C SER A 62 -1.74 4.34 -1.04
N LEU A 63 -1.46 5.54 -1.48
CA LEU A 63 -1.35 5.98 -2.86
C LEU A 63 0.12 5.97 -3.31
N ASN A 64 0.38 6.48 -4.50
CA ASN A 64 1.76 6.68 -4.95
C ASN A 64 2.49 7.70 -4.04
N HIS A 65 3.82 7.69 -4.09
CA HIS A 65 4.69 8.63 -3.36
C HIS A 65 4.60 8.59 -1.82
N TYR A 66 4.17 7.46 -1.24
CA TYR A 66 3.99 7.26 0.22
C TYR A 66 2.89 8.12 0.86
N ILE A 67 1.95 8.59 0.05
CA ILE A 67 0.86 9.44 0.53
C ILE A 67 -0.34 8.56 0.89
N LYS A 68 -1.07 8.90 1.95
CA LYS A 68 -2.35 8.25 2.29
C LYS A 68 -3.54 9.00 1.69
N LYS A 69 -4.64 8.33 1.41
CA LYS A 69 -5.88 8.97 0.91
C LYS A 69 -6.34 10.13 1.80
N ASP A 70 -6.43 9.90 3.11
CA ASP A 70 -6.80 10.90 4.12
C ASP A 70 -5.83 12.11 4.14
N GLU A 71 -4.53 11.89 3.87
CA GLU A 71 -3.55 12.97 3.82
C GLU A 71 -3.78 13.91 2.62
N ILE A 72 -4.18 13.37 1.47
CA ILE A 72 -4.51 14.18 0.30
C ILE A 72 -5.78 14.99 0.53
N GLU A 73 -6.82 14.37 1.08
CA GLU A 73 -8.08 15.05 1.37
C GLU A 73 -7.85 16.25 2.29
N ARG A 74 -7.15 16.04 3.42
CA ARG A 74 -6.81 17.12 4.36
C ARG A 74 -5.94 18.21 3.74
N THR A 75 -4.97 17.86 2.90
CA THR A 75 -4.07 18.84 2.28
C THR A 75 -4.80 19.67 1.22
N LEU A 76 -5.69 19.07 0.44
CA LEU A 76 -6.54 19.78 -0.51
C LEU A 76 -7.52 20.72 0.20
N GLU A 77 -8.18 20.25 1.28
CA GLU A 77 -9.05 21.09 2.10
C GLU A 77 -8.31 22.28 2.69
N ARG A 78 -7.13 22.03 3.29
CA ARG A 78 -6.28 23.10 3.83
C ARG A 78 -5.85 24.09 2.74
N SER A 79 -5.46 23.60 1.56
CA SER A 79 -5.07 24.45 0.44
C SER A 79 -6.23 25.30 -0.07
N LYS A 80 -7.44 24.72 -0.12
CA LYS A 80 -8.66 25.44 -0.48
C LYS A 80 -8.89 26.59 0.47
N TRP A 81 -8.95 26.29 1.77
CA TRP A 81 -9.16 27.28 2.83
C TRP A 81 -8.14 28.42 2.80
N LEU A 82 -6.86 28.13 2.56
CA LEU A 82 -5.81 29.16 2.49
C LEU A 82 -5.92 30.08 1.26
N THR A 83 -6.55 29.62 0.19
CA THR A 83 -6.62 30.32 -1.10
C THR A 83 -8.01 30.90 -1.39
N GLU A 84 -8.98 30.64 -0.51
CA GLU A 84 -10.33 31.16 -0.63
C GLU A 84 -10.31 32.70 -0.68
N PRO A 85 -10.98 33.32 -1.67
CA PRO A 85 -11.07 34.77 -1.74
C PRO A 85 -11.75 35.32 -0.49
N ILE A 86 -11.09 36.29 0.16
CA ILE A 86 -11.66 36.96 1.34
C ILE A 86 -12.87 37.78 0.88
N THR A 87 -14.05 37.45 1.39
CA THR A 87 -15.28 38.18 1.10
C THR A 87 -15.51 39.28 2.12
N SER A 88 -16.20 40.33 1.69
CA SER A 88 -16.64 41.42 2.58
C SER A 88 -17.83 41.02 3.47
N THR A 89 -18.56 39.96 3.07
CA THR A 89 -19.78 39.48 3.71
C THR A 89 -19.65 37.98 3.98
N SER A 90 -19.91 37.53 5.21
CA SER A 90 -19.67 36.15 5.65
C SER A 90 -20.75 35.13 5.24
N ASN A 91 -21.87 35.57 4.66
CA ASN A 91 -23.00 34.69 4.29
C ASN A 91 -23.28 34.73 2.79
N SER A 92 -23.00 33.63 2.09
CA SER A 92 -23.25 33.47 0.65
C SER A 92 -24.74 33.43 0.28
N GLU A 93 -25.60 32.88 1.15
CA GLU A 93 -27.05 32.81 0.91
C GLU A 93 -27.67 34.21 0.90
N ASN A 94 -27.24 35.06 1.84
CA ASN A 94 -27.66 36.47 1.91
C ASN A 94 -27.23 37.28 0.68
N GLU A 95 -26.12 36.92 0.02
CA GLU A 95 -25.63 37.67 -1.14
C GLU A 95 -26.52 37.54 -2.36
N THR A 96 -27.07 36.35 -2.62
CA THR A 96 -27.99 36.12 -3.75
C THR A 96 -29.28 36.88 -3.57
N GLU A 97 -29.85 36.83 -2.35
CA GLU A 97 -31.04 37.60 -1.98
C GLU A 97 -30.76 39.11 -2.03
N MET A 98 -29.59 39.55 -1.53
CA MET A 98 -29.16 40.95 -1.57
C MET A 98 -28.95 41.44 -3.01
N LEU A 99 -28.37 40.62 -3.89
CA LEU A 99 -28.26 40.92 -5.32
C LEU A 99 -29.64 41.12 -5.96
N GLN A 100 -30.58 40.22 -5.66
CA GLN A 100 -31.94 40.26 -6.19
C GLN A 100 -32.71 41.49 -5.68
N GLN A 101 -32.54 41.85 -4.41
CA GLN A 101 -33.10 43.07 -3.82
C GLN A 101 -32.49 44.34 -4.43
N LEU A 102 -31.17 44.39 -4.60
CA LEU A 102 -30.48 45.53 -5.22
C LEU A 102 -30.89 45.70 -6.69
N GLN A 103 -31.06 44.61 -7.43
CA GLN A 103 -31.57 44.65 -8.80
C GLN A 103 -33.01 45.17 -8.84
N ALA A 104 -33.89 44.67 -7.97
CA ALA A 104 -35.25 45.19 -7.85
C ALA A 104 -35.30 46.67 -7.44
N GLN A 105 -34.35 47.15 -6.63
CA GLN A 105 -34.22 48.58 -6.31
C GLN A 105 -33.79 49.42 -7.52
N CYS A 106 -32.85 48.93 -8.33
CA CYS A 106 -32.48 49.57 -9.59
C CYS A 106 -33.65 49.62 -10.59
N ASP A 107 -34.46 48.56 -10.67
CA ASP A 107 -35.62 48.51 -11.57
C ASP A 107 -36.71 49.50 -11.12
N LYS A 108 -37.03 49.55 -9.82
CA LYS A 108 -37.94 50.55 -9.25
C LYS A 108 -37.45 51.98 -9.45
N ALA A 109 -36.14 52.22 -9.34
CA ALA A 109 -35.54 53.53 -9.59
C ALA A 109 -35.67 53.95 -11.07
N ASN A 110 -35.53 53.01 -12.01
CA ASN A 110 -35.76 53.25 -13.43
C ASN A 110 -37.23 53.59 -13.74
N GLU A 111 -38.16 52.88 -13.12
CA GLU A 111 -39.61 53.16 -13.23
C GLU A 111 -39.96 54.54 -12.66
N ALA A 112 -39.42 54.90 -11.49
CA ALA A 112 -39.62 56.21 -10.88
C ALA A 112 -39.06 57.36 -11.75
N MET A 113 -37.89 57.15 -12.37
CA MET A 113 -37.29 58.10 -13.32
C MET A 113 -38.09 58.28 -14.62
N ALA A 114 -38.95 57.32 -14.98
CA ALA A 114 -39.80 57.38 -16.18
C ALA A 114 -41.11 58.15 -15.94
N SER A 115 -41.50 58.38 -14.69
CA SER A 115 -42.67 59.20 -14.35
C SER A 115 -42.37 60.70 -14.54
N ALA A 116 -43.33 61.43 -15.12
CA ALA A 116 -43.11 62.76 -15.73
C ALA A 116 -43.10 63.96 -14.75
N GLU A 117 -43.33 63.74 -13.45
CA GLU A 117 -43.50 64.80 -12.42
C GLU A 117 -42.47 64.63 -11.29
N LEU A 118 -41.18 64.81 -11.55
CA LEU A 118 -40.15 64.81 -10.51
C LEU A 118 -39.43 66.15 -10.38
N ASP A 119 -39.35 66.64 -9.14
CA ASP A 119 -38.48 67.76 -8.78
C ASP A 119 -37.00 67.47 -9.10
N PRO A 120 -36.23 68.48 -9.54
CA PRO A 120 -34.85 68.30 -9.99
C PRO A 120 -33.91 67.76 -8.90
N GLU A 121 -34.13 68.09 -7.62
CA GLU A 121 -33.35 67.54 -6.50
C GLU A 121 -33.62 66.05 -6.28
N ARG A 122 -34.89 65.65 -6.29
CA ARG A 122 -35.30 64.25 -6.10
C ARG A 122 -34.75 63.35 -7.21
N ARG A 123 -34.67 63.89 -8.43
CA ARG A 123 -34.06 63.23 -9.58
C ARG A 123 -32.57 62.96 -9.39
N GLN A 124 -31.82 63.91 -8.81
CA GLN A 124 -30.39 63.72 -8.53
C GLN A 124 -30.15 62.65 -7.44
N GLU A 125 -31.01 62.62 -6.42
CA GLU A 125 -30.92 61.64 -5.33
C GLU A 125 -31.12 60.19 -5.83
N ILE A 126 -32.13 59.97 -6.68
CA ILE A 126 -32.39 58.66 -7.31
C ILE A 126 -31.20 58.21 -8.18
N LEU A 127 -30.60 59.15 -8.93
CA LEU A 127 -29.41 58.89 -9.74
C LEU A 127 -28.20 58.48 -8.91
N ASN A 128 -27.99 59.08 -7.74
CA ASN A 128 -26.91 58.72 -6.83
C ASN A 128 -27.15 57.34 -6.20
N GLN A 129 -28.37 57.06 -5.71
CA GLN A 129 -28.75 55.76 -5.17
C GLN A 129 -28.61 54.64 -6.22
N GLN A 130 -28.97 54.93 -7.47
CA GLN A 130 -28.81 54.00 -8.58
C GLN A 130 -27.33 53.70 -8.86
N LYS A 131 -26.46 54.71 -8.89
CA LYS A 131 -25.01 54.54 -9.08
C LYS A 131 -24.39 53.70 -7.96
N GLU A 132 -24.79 53.95 -6.70
CA GLU A 132 -24.33 53.19 -5.54
C GLU A 132 -24.80 51.73 -5.58
N ALA A 133 -26.08 51.49 -5.89
CA ALA A 133 -26.63 50.15 -6.03
C ALA A 133 -25.97 49.38 -7.19
N GLN A 134 -25.75 50.02 -8.34
CA GLN A 134 -25.04 49.41 -9.47
C GLN A 134 -23.58 49.08 -9.13
N ALA A 135 -22.89 49.96 -8.39
CA ALA A 135 -21.53 49.69 -7.93
C ALA A 135 -21.48 48.52 -6.93
N ALA A 136 -22.46 48.42 -6.03
CA ALA A 136 -22.60 47.29 -5.11
C ALA A 136 -22.86 45.97 -5.86
N ILE A 137 -23.78 45.95 -6.82
CA ILE A 137 -24.05 44.80 -7.69
C ILE A 137 -22.77 44.36 -8.42
N GLY A 138 -22.01 45.30 -8.96
CA GLY A 138 -20.75 45.02 -9.65
C GLY A 138 -19.70 44.36 -8.75
N ARG A 139 -19.59 44.82 -7.49
CA ARG A 139 -18.69 44.21 -6.49
C ARG A 139 -19.10 42.78 -6.16
N ILE A 140 -20.37 42.55 -5.84
CA ILE A 140 -20.88 41.23 -5.46
C ILE A 140 -20.72 40.25 -6.63
N LYS A 141 -21.06 40.66 -7.86
CA LYS A 141 -20.86 39.83 -9.06
C LYS A 141 -19.39 39.44 -9.26
N LYS A 142 -18.47 40.38 -9.06
CA LYS A 142 -17.02 40.12 -9.16
C LYS A 142 -16.55 39.16 -8.06
N GLU A 143 -17.02 39.31 -6.82
CA GLU A 143 -16.71 38.38 -5.73
C GLU A 143 -17.27 36.97 -5.98
N GLN A 144 -18.48 36.86 -6.52
CA GLN A 144 -19.08 35.59 -6.94
C GLN A 144 -18.31 34.93 -8.08
N GLU A 145 -17.92 35.70 -9.09
CA GLU A 145 -17.11 35.21 -10.20
C GLU A 145 -15.76 34.68 -9.71
N GLN A 146 -15.09 35.41 -8.81
CA GLN A 146 -13.83 34.98 -8.20
C GLN A 146 -13.99 33.68 -7.41
N ARG A 147 -15.08 33.52 -6.64
CA ARG A 147 -15.38 32.27 -5.93
C ARG A 147 -15.63 31.10 -6.88
N GLN A 148 -16.38 31.32 -7.96
CA GLN A 148 -16.62 30.29 -8.96
C GLN A 148 -15.34 29.88 -9.68
N GLN A 149 -14.51 30.85 -10.06
CA GLN A 149 -13.20 30.60 -10.68
C GLN A 149 -12.29 29.82 -9.71
N HIS A 150 -12.22 30.24 -8.45
CA HIS A 150 -11.45 29.55 -7.40
C HIS A 150 -11.94 28.11 -7.21
N GLN A 151 -13.25 27.89 -7.10
CA GLN A 151 -13.83 26.55 -6.96
C GLN A 151 -13.49 25.67 -8.17
N THR A 152 -13.62 26.20 -9.40
CA THR A 152 -13.27 25.48 -10.62
C THR A 152 -11.79 25.13 -10.67
N GLN A 153 -10.91 26.06 -10.28
CA GLN A 153 -9.47 25.82 -10.19
C GLN A 153 -9.13 24.77 -9.13
N HIS A 154 -9.80 24.82 -7.98
CA HIS A 154 -9.67 23.84 -6.92
C HIS A 154 -10.09 22.44 -7.40
N ASP A 155 -11.25 22.32 -8.05
CA ASP A 155 -11.75 21.04 -8.57
C ASP A 155 -10.81 20.45 -9.64
N ASN A 156 -10.31 21.30 -10.54
CA ASN A 156 -9.31 20.90 -11.53
C ASN A 156 -8.00 20.45 -10.87
N ALA A 157 -7.53 21.16 -9.84
CA ALA A 157 -6.34 20.79 -9.08
C ALA A 157 -6.53 19.47 -8.33
N ALA A 158 -7.70 19.27 -7.71
CA ALA A 158 -8.04 18.03 -7.02
C ALA A 158 -8.04 16.83 -7.98
N GLN A 159 -8.66 16.98 -9.16
CA GLN A 159 -8.63 15.95 -10.20
C GLN A 159 -7.22 15.68 -10.73
N ALA A 160 -6.41 16.72 -10.93
CA ALA A 160 -5.03 16.57 -11.37
C ALA A 160 -4.18 15.84 -10.31
N MET A 161 -4.31 16.23 -9.03
CA MET A 161 -3.64 15.56 -7.91
C MET A 161 -4.05 14.10 -7.81
N ALA A 162 -5.35 13.80 -7.90
CA ALA A 162 -5.87 12.43 -7.88
C ALA A 162 -5.24 11.55 -8.98
N ARG A 163 -5.00 12.11 -10.17
CA ARG A 163 -4.31 11.41 -11.27
C ARG A 163 -2.82 11.21 -11.01
N ILE A 164 -2.14 12.21 -10.45
CA ILE A 164 -0.69 12.17 -10.15
C ILE A 164 -0.38 11.09 -9.10
N VAL A 165 -1.22 10.99 -8.08
CA VAL A 165 -1.05 10.07 -6.96
C VAL A 165 -1.63 8.68 -7.22
N ASP A 166 -2.36 8.50 -8.32
CA ASP A 166 -2.91 7.20 -8.70
C ASP A 166 -1.78 6.21 -8.99
N LEU A 167 -1.82 5.06 -8.31
CA LEU A 167 -0.84 4.00 -8.47
C LEU A 167 -0.94 3.31 -9.85
N ASN A 168 -2.10 3.35 -10.53
CA ASN A 168 -2.24 2.84 -11.90
C ASN A 168 -1.29 3.54 -12.88
N MET A 169 -1.03 4.83 -12.65
CA MET A 169 -0.10 5.63 -13.44
C MET A 169 1.34 5.51 -12.95
N GLY A 170 1.57 4.77 -11.87
CA GLY A 170 2.86 4.58 -11.24
C GLY A 170 3.76 3.57 -11.97
N SER A 171 5.06 3.65 -11.67
CA SER A 171 6.03 2.67 -12.19
C SER A 171 5.96 1.36 -11.42
N GLY A 172 6.52 0.28 -11.99
CA GLY A 172 6.76 -0.97 -11.25
C GLY A 172 7.63 -0.76 -9.99
N LYS A 173 8.46 0.30 -9.95
CA LYS A 173 9.18 0.71 -8.75
C LYS A 173 8.23 1.18 -7.63
N ASP A 174 7.20 1.94 -7.97
CA ASP A 174 6.23 2.46 -7.00
C ASP A 174 5.36 1.34 -6.43
N ARG A 175 4.92 0.41 -7.29
CA ARG A 175 4.26 -0.82 -6.83
C ARG A 175 5.16 -1.64 -5.90
N THR A 176 6.46 -1.73 -6.20
CA THR A 176 7.43 -2.42 -5.32
C THR A 176 7.58 -1.71 -3.98
N ARG A 177 7.61 -0.37 -3.94
CA ARG A 177 7.66 0.42 -2.70
C ARG A 177 6.41 0.19 -1.85
N LEU A 178 5.23 0.24 -2.46
CA LEU A 178 3.98 -0.07 -1.77
C LEU A 178 3.98 -1.50 -1.21
N ASN A 179 4.42 -2.48 -2.01
CA ASN A 179 4.52 -3.86 -1.55
C ASN A 179 5.49 -4.02 -0.36
N ILE A 180 6.56 -3.23 -0.30
CA ILE A 180 7.45 -3.19 0.87
C ILE A 180 6.70 -2.65 2.10
N GLN A 181 5.95 -1.56 1.96
CA GLN A 181 5.13 -1.01 3.05
C GLN A 181 4.11 -2.04 3.54
N ARG A 182 3.40 -2.70 2.63
CA ARG A 182 2.45 -3.79 2.95
C ARG A 182 3.13 -4.95 3.69
N CYS A 183 4.36 -5.32 3.30
CA CYS A 183 5.11 -6.35 4.01
C CYS A 183 5.47 -5.92 5.45
N ILE A 184 5.77 -4.64 5.68
CA ILE A 184 6.04 -4.09 7.02
C ILE A 184 4.76 -4.10 7.86
N GLU A 185 3.63 -3.68 7.29
CA GLU A 185 2.34 -3.64 7.98
C GLU A 185 1.83 -5.06 8.32
N GLU A 186 1.94 -6.00 7.39
CA GLU A 186 1.46 -7.38 7.56
C GLU A 186 2.35 -8.20 8.50
N PHE A 187 3.67 -8.16 8.31
CA PHE A 187 4.61 -9.04 9.04
C PHE A 187 5.39 -8.35 10.16
N GLY A 188 5.22 -7.03 10.33
CA GLY A 188 5.88 -6.29 11.38
C GLY A 188 5.43 -6.74 12.77
N ARG A 189 6.39 -6.92 13.69
CA ARG A 189 6.11 -7.34 15.07
C ARG A 189 5.24 -6.36 15.84
N HIS A 190 5.22 -5.10 15.43
CA HIS A 190 4.33 -4.08 15.99
C HIS A 190 2.84 -4.37 15.76
N ASN A 191 2.49 -5.17 14.73
CA ASN A 191 1.13 -5.61 14.45
C ASN A 191 0.90 -7.08 14.80
N THR A 192 1.86 -7.95 14.49
CA THR A 192 1.73 -9.39 14.71
C THR A 192 1.76 -9.80 16.18
N ASP A 193 2.50 -9.08 17.04
CA ASP A 193 2.52 -9.37 18.49
C ASP A 193 1.14 -9.10 19.15
N LYS A 194 0.22 -8.37 18.49
CA LYS A 194 -1.12 -8.09 19.02
C LYS A 194 -2.08 -9.27 18.90
N HIS A 195 -1.89 -10.14 17.90
CA HIS A 195 -2.84 -11.21 17.58
C HIS A 195 -2.20 -12.61 17.55
N LEU A 196 -0.90 -12.73 17.30
CA LEU A 196 -0.22 -14.01 17.33
C LEU A 196 0.13 -14.41 18.76
N ALA A 197 -0.08 -15.68 19.07
CA ALA A 197 0.35 -16.24 20.34
C ALA A 197 1.88 -16.13 20.51
N PRO A 198 2.36 -15.93 21.75
CA PRO A 198 3.79 -15.85 22.02
C PRO A 198 4.48 -17.18 21.70
N LYS A 199 5.80 -17.11 21.50
CA LYS A 199 6.62 -18.28 21.23
C LYS A 199 6.45 -19.33 22.35
N PRO A 200 6.26 -20.63 22.01
CA PRO A 200 6.14 -21.67 23.02
C PRO A 200 7.37 -21.75 23.92
N ALA A 201 7.14 -21.88 25.23
CA ALA A 201 8.18 -22.00 26.23
C ALA A 201 9.06 -23.24 25.96
N SER A 202 10.34 -23.16 26.28
CA SER A 202 11.21 -24.33 26.26
C SER A 202 10.88 -25.23 27.44
N THR A 203 10.85 -26.55 27.23
CA THR A 203 10.75 -27.56 28.31
C THR A 203 11.82 -27.38 29.41
N GLN A 204 12.96 -26.77 29.07
CA GLN A 204 14.11 -26.57 29.96
C GLN A 204 14.22 -25.15 30.55
N THR A 205 13.30 -24.23 30.28
CA THR A 205 13.44 -22.83 30.73
C THR A 205 12.62 -22.60 32.00
N ARG A 206 13.30 -22.26 33.11
CA ARG A 206 12.67 -21.73 34.32
C ARG A 206 11.78 -20.52 33.94
N PRO A 207 10.60 -20.34 34.56
CA PRO A 207 9.76 -19.17 34.31
C PRO A 207 10.62 -17.92 34.54
N ARG A 208 10.85 -17.15 33.47
CA ARG A 208 11.47 -15.83 33.63
C ARG A 208 10.38 -14.92 34.18
N GLU A 209 10.67 -14.22 35.27
CA GLU A 209 9.84 -13.11 35.71
C GLU A 209 9.62 -12.17 34.53
N ALA A 210 8.38 -11.72 34.36
CA ALA A 210 8.00 -10.82 33.29
C ALA A 210 8.65 -9.46 33.56
N THR A 211 9.87 -9.27 33.05
CA THR A 211 10.53 -7.98 33.04
C THR A 211 9.76 -7.06 32.10
N ASP A 212 9.47 -5.85 32.55
CA ASP A 212 8.88 -4.81 31.70
C ASP A 212 9.80 -4.55 30.51
N VAL A 213 9.35 -4.95 29.32
CA VAL A 213 10.13 -4.83 28.09
C VAL A 213 9.79 -3.47 27.50
N PRO A 214 10.76 -2.59 27.21
CA PRO A 214 10.46 -1.26 26.69
C PRO A 214 9.64 -1.36 25.40
N VAL A 215 8.61 -0.52 25.32
CA VAL A 215 7.77 -0.39 24.12
C VAL A 215 8.64 0.08 22.95
N ARG A 216 8.37 -0.46 21.76
CA ARG A 216 9.08 -0.07 20.54
C ARG A 216 8.79 1.39 20.22
N SER A 217 9.81 2.15 19.84
CA SER A 217 9.68 3.57 19.46
C SER A 217 9.03 3.79 18.10
N GLY A 218 8.94 2.76 17.26
CA GLY A 218 8.37 2.89 15.92
C GLY A 218 8.06 1.56 15.24
N PRO A 219 7.66 1.61 13.96
CA PRO A 219 7.34 0.42 13.17
C PRO A 219 8.54 -0.52 13.07
N ASP A 220 8.28 -1.81 13.23
CA ASP A 220 9.29 -2.86 13.05
C ASP A 220 9.57 -3.08 11.56
N THR A 221 10.76 -2.64 11.11
CA THR A 221 11.22 -2.77 9.72
C THR A 221 12.36 -3.79 9.57
N GLY A 222 12.91 -4.27 10.69
CA GLY A 222 14.16 -5.02 10.73
C GLY A 222 14.02 -6.48 11.12
N SER A 223 12.83 -6.92 11.54
CA SER A 223 12.61 -8.33 11.87
C SER A 223 12.87 -9.28 10.70
N SER A 224 13.25 -10.52 11.00
CA SER A 224 13.56 -11.51 9.97
C SER A 224 12.33 -11.78 9.09
N GLU A 225 11.16 -11.73 9.71
CA GLU A 225 9.83 -11.82 9.14
C GLU A 225 9.62 -10.81 8.01
N VAL A 226 9.76 -9.53 8.33
CA VAL A 226 9.64 -8.41 7.38
C VAL A 226 10.71 -8.50 6.29
N GLN A 227 11.96 -8.82 6.65
CA GLN A 227 13.03 -8.97 5.67
C GLN A 227 12.76 -10.11 4.67
N ILE A 228 12.24 -11.25 5.13
CA ILE A 228 11.86 -12.39 4.27
C ILE A 228 10.74 -11.97 3.32
N ALA A 229 9.71 -11.29 3.82
CA ALA A 229 8.59 -10.81 3.01
C ALA A 229 9.05 -9.83 1.91
N ILE A 230 9.88 -8.85 2.26
CA ILE A 230 10.48 -7.90 1.31
C ILE A 230 11.34 -8.61 0.26
N LEU A 231 12.17 -9.58 0.69
CA LEU A 231 12.98 -10.35 -0.24
C LEU A 231 12.11 -11.17 -1.19
N THR A 232 11.02 -11.76 -0.72
CA THR A 232 10.06 -12.49 -1.55
C THR A 232 9.41 -11.58 -2.58
N ALA A 233 8.96 -10.38 -2.20
CA ALA A 233 8.43 -9.39 -3.14
C ALA A 233 9.47 -9.02 -4.23
N LYS A 234 10.73 -8.76 -3.83
CA LYS A 234 11.83 -8.46 -4.77
C LYS A 234 12.17 -9.63 -5.68
N ILE A 235 12.19 -10.85 -5.16
CA ILE A 235 12.44 -12.08 -5.93
C ILE A 235 11.33 -12.25 -6.96
N ASN A 236 10.06 -12.09 -6.61
CA ASN A 236 8.95 -12.21 -7.55
C ASN A 236 9.07 -11.22 -8.72
N VAL A 237 9.40 -9.95 -8.43
CA VAL A 237 9.64 -8.94 -9.47
C VAL A 237 10.83 -9.32 -10.35
N LEU A 238 11.94 -9.77 -9.76
CA LEU A 238 13.15 -10.07 -10.51
C LEU A 238 13.02 -11.32 -11.37
N VAL A 239 12.40 -12.39 -10.84
CA VAL A 239 12.17 -13.65 -11.55
C VAL A 239 11.36 -13.44 -12.83
N ASN A 240 10.34 -12.57 -12.78
CA ASN A 240 9.49 -12.30 -13.94
C ASN A 240 10.20 -11.44 -15.01
N ASN A 241 11.26 -10.72 -14.64
CA ASN A 241 11.97 -9.80 -15.53
C ASN A 241 13.32 -10.32 -16.04
N VAL A 242 13.90 -11.33 -15.39
CA VAL A 242 15.20 -11.91 -15.79
C VAL A 242 15.07 -12.58 -17.15
N ARG A 243 15.83 -12.06 -18.12
CA ARG A 243 15.96 -12.63 -19.47
C ARG A 243 17.15 -13.59 -19.55
N ASN A 244 17.16 -14.45 -20.56
CA ASN A 244 18.23 -15.45 -20.74
C ASN A 244 19.64 -14.85 -20.84
N LYS A 245 19.79 -13.69 -21.48
CA LYS A 245 21.08 -12.99 -21.66
C LYS A 245 21.50 -12.12 -20.46
N ASP A 246 20.63 -11.95 -19.46
CA ASP A 246 20.87 -11.04 -18.34
C ASP A 246 21.63 -11.73 -17.19
N LYS A 247 22.95 -11.79 -17.33
CA LYS A 247 23.84 -12.48 -16.37
C LYS A 247 23.88 -11.78 -15.00
N HIS A 248 23.81 -10.45 -14.98
CA HIS A 248 23.86 -9.67 -13.74
C HIS A 248 22.60 -9.86 -12.90
N ASN A 249 21.42 -9.80 -13.51
CA ASN A 249 20.18 -10.01 -12.77
C ASN A 249 20.00 -11.48 -12.34
N LYS A 250 20.50 -12.46 -13.10
CA LYS A 250 20.60 -13.86 -12.63
C LYS A 250 21.46 -14.00 -11.37
N ARG A 251 22.62 -13.31 -11.31
CA ARG A 251 23.46 -13.27 -10.11
C ARG A 251 22.73 -12.58 -8.94
N ASN A 252 22.08 -11.44 -9.19
CA ASN A 252 21.33 -10.71 -8.16
C ASN A 252 20.19 -11.56 -7.60
N LEU A 253 19.46 -12.28 -8.46
CA LEU A 253 18.41 -13.21 -8.06
C LEU A 253 18.95 -14.29 -7.12
N ARG A 254 20.08 -14.92 -7.50
CA ARG A 254 20.76 -15.93 -6.66
C ARG A 254 21.12 -15.37 -5.28
N LEU A 255 21.69 -14.16 -5.23
CA LEU A 255 22.04 -13.51 -3.96
C LEU A 255 20.82 -13.24 -3.08
N LEU A 256 19.70 -12.79 -3.67
CA LEU A 256 18.46 -12.55 -2.92
C LEU A 256 17.86 -13.85 -2.38
N VAL A 257 17.82 -14.91 -3.20
CA VAL A 257 17.31 -16.23 -2.80
C VAL A 257 18.14 -16.81 -1.67
N HIS A 258 19.48 -16.78 -1.77
CA HIS A 258 20.36 -17.25 -0.70
C HIS A 258 20.26 -16.41 0.57
N LYS A 259 20.09 -15.09 0.46
CA LYS A 259 19.84 -14.23 1.64
C LYS A 259 18.52 -14.60 2.32
N ARG A 260 17.46 -14.85 1.55
CA ARG A 260 16.15 -15.29 2.08
C ARG A 260 16.27 -16.66 2.77
N GLN A 261 16.98 -17.60 2.15
CA GLN A 261 17.24 -18.93 2.73
C GLN A 261 17.90 -18.82 4.12
N LYS A 262 18.95 -17.99 4.26
CA LYS A 262 19.64 -17.79 5.55
C LYS A 262 18.70 -17.23 6.63
N LEU A 263 17.86 -16.27 6.26
CA LEU A 263 16.88 -15.68 7.17
C LEU A 263 15.78 -16.68 7.58
N LEU A 264 15.28 -17.48 6.64
CA LEU A 264 14.30 -18.53 6.92
C LEU A 264 14.87 -19.57 7.88
N ALA A 265 16.09 -20.05 7.64
CA ALA A 265 16.77 -20.99 8.53
C ALA A 265 16.98 -20.40 9.94
N TYR A 266 17.37 -19.13 10.02
CA TYR A 266 17.50 -18.41 11.29
C TYR A 266 16.17 -18.31 12.03
N LEU A 267 15.11 -17.86 11.34
CA LEU A 267 13.79 -17.66 11.91
C LEU A 267 13.19 -18.98 12.42
N ARG A 268 13.26 -20.06 11.62
CA ARG A 268 12.79 -21.40 12.03
C ARG A 268 13.47 -21.86 13.31
N ARG A 269 14.80 -21.71 13.40
CA ARG A 269 15.58 -22.08 14.59
C ARG A 269 15.21 -21.20 15.79
N LYS A 270 15.06 -19.89 15.59
CA LYS A 270 14.77 -18.94 16.67
C LYS A 270 13.35 -19.09 17.22
N GLU A 271 12.36 -19.26 16.36
CA GLU A 271 10.94 -19.41 16.73
C GLU A 271 10.55 -20.87 17.02
N ARG A 272 11.42 -21.85 16.71
CA ARG A 272 11.17 -23.30 16.87
C ARG A 272 9.92 -23.80 16.15
N GLY A 273 9.56 -23.12 15.07
CA GLY A 273 8.32 -23.42 14.36
C GLY A 273 7.05 -22.96 15.04
N GLY A 274 7.14 -22.03 16.00
CA GLY A 274 5.98 -21.45 16.66
C GLY A 274 5.10 -20.59 15.74
N PRO A 275 4.11 -19.89 16.33
CA PRO A 275 3.05 -19.20 15.58
C PRO A 275 3.56 -18.21 14.54
N ARG A 276 4.60 -17.42 14.85
CA ARG A 276 5.20 -16.46 13.90
C ARG A 276 5.79 -17.13 12.67
N TRP A 277 6.45 -18.27 12.84
CA TRP A 277 7.00 -19.02 11.71
C TRP A 277 5.88 -19.57 10.83
N GLN A 278 4.84 -20.14 11.43
CA GLN A 278 3.68 -20.68 10.71
C GLN A 278 2.98 -19.59 9.90
N ASN A 279 2.73 -18.42 10.52
CA ASN A 279 2.13 -17.28 9.83
C ASN A 279 2.88 -16.90 8.54
N ILE A 280 4.22 -16.90 8.57
CA ILE A 280 5.00 -16.60 7.36
C ILE A 280 4.92 -17.71 6.33
N VAL A 281 4.98 -18.96 6.76
CA VAL A 281 4.89 -20.11 5.86
C VAL A 281 3.56 -20.09 5.12
N ASP A 282 2.47 -19.84 5.85
CA ASP A 282 1.12 -19.85 5.33
C ASP A 282 0.85 -18.62 4.45
N SER A 283 1.23 -17.42 4.91
CA SER A 283 0.96 -16.18 4.18
C SER A 283 1.87 -15.99 2.96
N LEU A 284 3.16 -16.31 3.05
CA LEU A 284 4.11 -16.18 1.92
C LEU A 284 4.25 -17.45 1.07
N GLY A 285 3.53 -18.53 1.40
CA GLY A 285 3.60 -19.79 0.66
C GLY A 285 4.99 -20.43 0.67
N ILE A 286 5.71 -20.34 1.79
CA ILE A 286 7.08 -20.86 1.91
C ILE A 286 7.05 -22.38 1.91
N ASN A 287 7.88 -22.99 1.06
CA ASN A 287 8.06 -24.43 1.03
C ASN A 287 9.43 -24.82 1.64
N ASP A 288 9.62 -26.12 1.85
CA ASP A 288 10.83 -26.63 2.48
C ASP A 288 12.07 -26.50 1.57
N ALA A 289 11.90 -26.51 0.25
CA ALA A 289 12.99 -26.32 -0.72
C ALA A 289 13.63 -24.93 -0.63
N MET A 290 12.88 -23.92 -0.19
CA MET A 290 13.36 -22.53 -0.08
C MET A 290 14.38 -22.32 1.04
N TRP A 291 14.50 -23.25 1.99
CA TRP A 291 15.40 -23.09 3.12
C TRP A 291 16.22 -24.33 3.49
N LYS A 292 15.73 -25.55 3.21
CA LYS A 292 16.47 -26.79 3.45
C LYS A 292 17.48 -27.06 2.32
N GLY A 293 18.66 -27.56 2.69
CA GLY A 293 19.68 -27.99 1.72
C GLY A 293 20.39 -26.83 1.01
N GLU A 294 21.02 -27.14 -0.12
CA GLU A 294 21.70 -26.14 -0.97
C GLU A 294 20.80 -25.75 -2.15
N ILE A 295 20.65 -24.45 -2.39
CA ILE A 295 19.90 -23.94 -3.54
C ILE A 295 20.89 -23.69 -4.69
N SER A 296 20.91 -24.61 -5.65
CA SER A 296 21.65 -24.45 -6.90
C SER A 296 20.75 -23.88 -8.00
N LEU A 297 21.07 -22.66 -8.44
CA LEU A 297 20.46 -22.02 -9.61
C LEU A 297 21.38 -22.27 -10.80
N SER A 298 21.22 -23.35 -11.54
CA SER A 298 21.98 -23.60 -12.78
C SER A 298 21.43 -22.78 -13.94
#